data_AF-A0A926NFQ7-F1
#
_entry.id   AF-A0A926NFQ7-F1
#
_cell.length_a   1.000
_cell.length_b   1.000
_cell.length_c   1.000
_cell.angle_alpha   90.00
_cell.angle_beta   90.00
_cell.angle_gamma   90.00
#
_symmetry.space_group_name_H-M   'P 1'
#
loop_
_entity.id
_entity.type
_entity.pdbx_description
1 polymer ?
#
loop_
_entity_poly.entity_id
_entity_poly.type
_entity_poly.pdbx_seq_one_letter_code
_entity_poly.pdbx_strand_id
1 'polypeptide(L)'
;MMVEIIYFLEMMFGALLGMQWASVFLFLFLEWAMVDFYRLGTFENPESKIDKIINFLMKLFLGSGFFFYSKFSKHKWIIRKLYMLIALILQGILSIIVYYIITLPLDLIFS
;
A
#
# COMPACT_ATOMS: atom_id res chain seq x y z
N MET A 1 1.29 -20.00 -22.52
CA MET A 1 2.55 -19.55 -21.92
C MET A 1 2.66 -18.03 -21.80
N MET A 2 2.83 -17.23 -22.88
CA MET A 2 2.95 -15.76 -22.72
C MET A 2 1.68 -15.11 -22.15
N VAL A 3 0.50 -15.47 -22.64
CA VAL A 3 -0.80 -14.96 -22.13
C VAL A 3 -0.99 -15.30 -20.65
N GLU A 4 -0.63 -16.51 -20.23
CA GLU A 4 -0.71 -16.95 -18.82
C GLU A 4 0.23 -16.14 -17.92
N ILE A 5 1.43 -15.80 -18.40
CA ILE A 5 2.40 -14.96 -17.68
C ILE A 5 1.84 -13.54 -17.50
N ILE A 6 1.25 -12.96 -18.55
CA ILE A 6 0.66 -11.62 -18.48
C ILE A 6 -0.48 -11.60 -17.47
N TYR A 7 -1.41 -12.55 -17.57
CA TYR A 7 -2.51 -12.70 -16.61
C TYR A 7 -2.00 -12.82 -15.17
N PHE A 8 -0.97 -13.62 -14.94
CA PHE A 8 -0.35 -13.73 -13.61
C PHE A 8 0.21 -12.39 -13.10
N LEU A 9 0.89 -11.63 -13.96
CA LEU A 9 1.44 -10.32 -13.61
C LEU A 9 0.34 -9.31 -13.26
N GLU A 10 -0.75 -9.28 -14.04
CA GLU A 10 -1.90 -8.40 -13.77
C GLU A 10 -2.53 -8.70 -12.42
N MET A 11 -2.78 -9.97 -12.13
CA MET A 11 -3.30 -10.41 -10.85
C MET A 11 -2.36 -10.03 -9.69
N MET A 12 -1.05 -10.16 -9.89
CA MET A 12 -0.05 -9.76 -8.91
C MET A 12 -0.05 -8.25 -8.67
N PHE A 13 -0.13 -7.42 -9.71
CA PHE A 13 -0.22 -5.96 -9.58
C PHE A 13 -1.52 -5.53 -8.91
N GLY A 14 -2.65 -6.11 -9.30
CA GLY A 14 -3.95 -5.88 -8.66
C GLY A 14 -3.92 -6.21 -7.17
N ALA A 15 -3.32 -7.34 -6.80
CA ALA A 15 -3.14 -7.73 -5.41
C ALA A 15 -2.26 -6.75 -4.63
N LEU A 16 -1.15 -6.28 -5.19
CA LEU A 16 -0.27 -5.29 -4.55
C LEU A 16 -0.96 -3.95 -4.32
N LEU A 17 -1.70 -3.46 -5.32
CA LEU A 17 -2.47 -2.22 -5.21
C LEU A 17 -3.62 -2.34 -4.21
N GLY A 18 -4.28 -3.51 -4.19
CA GLY A 18 -5.29 -3.87 -3.19
C GLY A 18 -4.73 -3.94 -1.78
N MET A 19 -3.52 -4.50 -1.59
CA MET A 19 -2.84 -4.55 -0.30
C MET A 19 -2.51 -3.14 0.22
N GLN A 20 -2.03 -2.24 -0.66
CA GLN A 20 -1.81 -0.85 -0.28
C GLN A 20 -3.11 -0.17 0.16
N TRP A 21 -4.19 -0.34 -0.61
CA TRP A 21 -5.49 0.19 -0.21
C TRP A 21 -5.98 -0.38 1.13
N ALA A 22 -5.89 -1.70 1.30
CA ALA A 22 -6.22 -2.39 2.55
C ALA A 22 -5.37 -1.90 3.73
N SER A 23 -4.11 -1.53 3.50
CA SER A 23 -3.29 -0.93 4.55
C SER A 23 -3.86 0.40 5.04
N VAL A 24 -4.34 1.28 4.14
CA VAL A 24 -4.98 2.53 4.54
C VAL A 24 -6.25 2.26 5.35
N PHE A 25 -7.02 1.26 4.95
CA PHE A 25 -8.20 0.81 5.68
C PHE A 25 -7.84 0.31 7.09
N LEU A 26 -6.81 -0.52 7.23
CA LEU A 26 -6.34 -1.01 8.53
C LEU A 26 -5.91 0.14 9.44
N PHE A 27 -5.14 1.12 8.92
CA PHE A 27 -4.76 2.29 9.72
C PHE A 27 -5.93 3.22 10.04
N LEU A 28 -6.99 3.25 9.21
CA LEU A 28 -8.21 4.00 9.51
C LEU A 28 -8.93 3.43 10.74
N PHE A 29 -9.02 2.10 10.87
CA PHE A 29 -9.80 1.47 11.95
C PHE A 29 -8.96 1.00 13.15
N LEU A 30 -7.75 0.50 12.92
CA LEU A 30 -6.89 -0.17 13.89
C LEU A 30 -5.57 0.57 14.11
N GLU A 31 -5.60 1.91 14.11
CA GLU A 31 -4.41 2.76 14.07
C GLU A 31 -3.33 2.41 15.11
N TRP A 32 -3.71 2.21 16.37
CA TRP A 32 -2.78 1.89 17.48
C TRP A 32 -1.95 0.62 17.22
N ALA A 33 -2.62 -0.52 17.10
CA ALA A 33 -2.05 -1.81 16.78
C ALA A 33 -1.23 -1.78 15.48
N MET A 34 -1.72 -1.10 14.44
CA MET A 34 -1.00 -1.04 13.16
C MET A 34 0.27 -0.19 13.22
N VAL A 35 0.27 0.91 13.98
CA VAL A 35 1.46 1.74 14.19
C VAL A 35 2.51 0.96 14.98
N ASP A 36 2.10 0.29 16.05
CA ASP A 36 3.01 -0.51 16.88
C ASP A 36 3.57 -1.68 16.09
N PHE A 37 2.71 -2.40 15.36
CA PHE A 37 3.13 -3.48 14.47
C PHE A 37 4.11 -2.98 13.40
N TYR A 38 3.83 -1.84 12.76
CA TYR A 38 4.71 -1.28 11.75
C TYR A 38 6.08 -0.91 12.34
N ARG A 39 6.10 -0.26 13.51
CA ARG A 39 7.34 0.13 14.18
C ARG A 39 8.16 -1.07 14.64
N LEU A 40 7.52 -2.09 15.22
CA LEU A 40 8.18 -3.34 15.60
C LEU A 40 8.75 -4.09 14.40
N GLY A 41 8.06 -4.05 13.27
CA GLY A 41 8.48 -4.71 12.03
C GLY A 41 9.49 -3.92 11.20
N THR A 42 9.81 -2.67 11.55
CA THR A 42 10.78 -1.85 10.79
C THR A 42 11.99 -1.43 11.62
N PHE A 43 13.16 -1.45 11.00
CA PHE A 43 14.41 -0.98 11.58
C PHE A 43 14.66 0.48 11.20
N GLU A 44 14.84 1.36 12.17
CA GLU A 44 15.09 2.79 11.91
C GLU A 44 16.42 3.03 11.17
N ASN A 45 17.47 2.31 11.56
CA ASN A 45 18.80 2.36 10.94
C ASN A 45 19.20 0.95 10.44
N PRO A 46 18.70 0.51 9.27
CA PRO A 46 18.98 -0.82 8.77
C PRO A 46 20.42 -0.90 8.24
N GLU A 47 21.32 -1.52 9.02
CA GLU A 47 22.72 -1.70 8.65
C GLU A 47 22.91 -2.88 7.69
N SER A 48 22.19 -3.99 7.93
CA SER A 48 22.32 -5.21 7.14
C SER A 48 21.42 -5.21 5.90
N LYS A 49 21.75 -6.06 4.92
CA LYS A 49 20.90 -6.29 3.73
C LYS A 49 19.55 -6.88 4.12
N ILE A 50 19.50 -7.70 5.17
CA ILE A 50 18.28 -8.37 5.64
C ILE A 50 17.32 -7.32 6.21
N ASP A 51 17.80 -6.40 7.04
CA ASP A 51 16.97 -5.34 7.64
C ASP A 51 16.34 -4.44 6.56
N LYS A 52 17.10 -4.16 5.50
CA LYS A 52 16.60 -3.40 4.34
C LYS A 52 15.50 -4.14 3.58
N ILE A 53 15.62 -5.46 3.43
CA ILE A 53 14.58 -6.29 2.79
C ILE A 53 13.32 -6.30 3.67
N ILE A 54 13.46 -6.50 4.98
CA ILE A 54 12.31 -6.48 5.91
C ILE A 54 11.61 -5.12 5.85
N ASN A 55 12.35 -4.02 5.91
CA ASN A 55 11.80 -2.67 5.76
C ASN A 55 11.09 -2.47 4.41
N PHE A 56 11.66 -3.00 3.34
CA PHE A 56 11.02 -2.93 2.02
C PHE A 56 9.70 -3.69 2.00
N LEU A 57 9.64 -4.91 2.55
CA LEU A 57 8.41 -5.69 2.65
C LEU A 57 7.36 -4.97 3.49
N MET A 58 7.74 -4.41 4.65
CA MET A 58 6.82 -3.63 5.48
C MET A 58 6.24 -2.43 4.73
N LYS A 59 7.06 -1.71 3.95
CA LYS A 59 6.59 -0.62 3.07
C LYS A 59 5.72 -1.13 1.93
N LEU A 60 6.06 -2.28 1.35
CA LEU A 60 5.33 -2.89 0.24
C LEU A 60 3.93 -3.38 0.65
N PHE A 61 3.73 -3.76 1.91
CA PHE A 61 2.43 -4.22 2.40
C PHE A 61 1.65 -3.13 3.16
N LEU A 62 2.33 -2.32 3.97
CA LEU A 62 1.69 -1.39 4.91
C LEU A 62 2.08 0.08 4.71
N GLY A 63 2.90 0.37 3.69
CA GLY A 63 3.54 1.67 3.53
C GLY A 63 2.56 2.83 3.34
N SER A 64 1.55 2.71 2.49
CA SER A 64 0.58 3.80 2.26
C SER A 64 -0.23 4.12 3.52
N GLY A 65 -0.73 3.10 4.23
CA GLY A 65 -1.43 3.29 5.49
C GLY A 65 -0.58 4.00 6.55
N PHE A 66 0.66 3.54 6.76
CA PHE A 66 1.58 4.17 7.70
C PHE A 66 1.97 5.60 7.27
N PHE A 67 2.17 5.84 5.97
CA PHE A 67 2.49 7.15 5.42
C PHE A 67 1.37 8.17 5.69
N PHE A 68 0.12 7.83 5.33
CA PHE A 68 -1.01 8.72 5.57
C PHE A 68 -1.25 8.95 7.06
N TYR A 69 -1.19 7.89 7.87
CA TYR A 69 -1.32 8.01 9.31
C TYR A 69 -0.26 8.96 9.90
N SER A 70 1.02 8.76 9.54
CA SER A 70 2.12 9.60 10.01
C SER A 70 1.93 11.06 9.61
N LYS A 71 1.46 11.32 8.38
CA LYS A 71 1.15 12.68 7.88
C LYS A 71 0.02 13.36 8.65
N PHE A 72 -0.99 12.60 9.08
CA PHE A 72 -2.17 13.13 9.77
C PHE A 72 -2.10 13.03 11.30
N SER A 73 -1.05 12.41 11.84
CA SER A 73 -0.84 12.19 13.28
C SER A 73 -0.86 13.49 14.11
N LYS A 74 -0.49 14.63 13.49
CA LYS A 74 -0.52 15.97 14.09
C LYS A 74 -1.92 16.52 14.39
N HIS A 75 -2.98 15.92 13.83
CA HIS A 75 -4.35 16.38 14.01
C HIS A 75 -5.07 15.64 15.16
N LYS A 76 -6.13 16.26 15.69
CA LYS A 76 -7.05 15.59 16.65
C LYS A 76 -7.60 14.30 16.05
N TRP A 77 -7.87 13.32 16.91
CA TRP A 77 -8.29 11.96 16.51
C TRP A 77 -9.41 11.96 15.46
N ILE A 78 -10.49 12.70 15.69
CA ILE A 78 -11.63 12.74 14.76
C ILE A 78 -11.27 13.33 13.39
N ILE A 79 -10.46 14.38 13.35
CA ILE A 79 -10.01 15.03 12.11
C ILE A 79 -9.06 14.09 11.36
N ARG A 80 -8.19 13.39 12.09
CA ARG A 80 -7.32 12.36 11.51
C ARG A 80 -8.14 11.24 10.87
N LYS A 81 -9.20 10.74 11.50
CA LYS A 81 -10.09 9.73 10.90
C LYS A 81 -10.74 10.23 9.62
N LEU A 82 -11.22 11.48 9.60
CA LEU A 82 -11.79 12.07 8.39
C LEU A 82 -10.76 12.15 7.25
N TYR A 83 -9.53 12.60 7.54
CA TYR A 83 -8.46 12.62 6.52
C TYR A 83 -8.04 11.24 6.07
N MET A 84 -7.98 10.25 6.95
CA MET A 84 -7.72 8.87 6.59
C MET A 84 -8.84 8.28 5.70
N LEU A 85 -10.10 8.63 5.94
CA LEU A 85 -11.21 8.23 5.09
C LEU A 85 -11.11 8.84 3.69
N ILE A 86 -10.78 10.13 3.60
CA ILE A 86 -10.53 10.80 2.31
C ILE A 86 -9.34 10.15 1.60
N ALA A 87 -8.25 9.88 2.32
CA ALA A 87 -7.07 9.20 1.78
C ALA A 87 -7.40 7.79 1.29
N LEU A 88 -8.27 7.04 1.96
CA LEU A 88 -8.72 5.71 1.51
C LEU A 88 -9.43 5.78 0.16
N ILE A 89 -10.33 6.75 -0.02
CA ILE A 89 -11.05 6.95 -1.28
C ILE A 89 -10.07 7.35 -2.40
N LEU A 90 -9.21 8.34 -2.13
CA LEU A 90 -8.22 8.81 -3.09
C LEU A 90 -7.21 7.72 -3.47
N GLN A 91 -6.74 6.95 -2.50
CA GLN A 91 -5.85 5.82 -2.74
C GLN A 91 -6.54 4.74 -3.59
N GLY A 92 -7.83 4.47 -3.36
CA GLY A 92 -8.59 3.50 -4.17
C GLY A 92 -8.69 3.94 -5.63
N ILE A 93 -9.06 5.20 -5.88
CA ILE A 93 -9.11 5.78 -7.22
C ILE A 93 -7.72 5.72 -7.87
N LEU A 94 -6.67 6.12 -7.14
CA LEU A 94 -5.30 6.09 -7.64
C LEU A 94 -4.85 4.66 -7.99
N SER A 95 -5.15 3.68 -7.14
CA SER A 95 -4.86 2.27 -7.39
C SER A 95 -5.53 1.77 -8.67
N ILE A 96 -6.79 2.12 -8.92
CA ILE A 96 -7.50 1.74 -10.15
C ILE A 96 -6.84 2.38 -11.37
N ILE A 97 -6.50 3.67 -11.30
CA ILE A 97 -5.82 4.38 -12.40
C ILE A 97 -4.47 3.73 -12.70
N VAL A 98 -3.66 3.47 -11.67
CA VAL A 98 -2.34 2.83 -11.82
C VAL A 98 -2.46 1.43 -12.40
N TYR A 99 -3.46 0.64 -11.97
CA TYR A 99 -3.72 -0.67 -12.54
C TYR A 99 -3.95 -0.59 -14.05
N TYR A 100 -4.90 0.23 -14.49
CA TYR A 100 -5.21 0.35 -15.92
C TYR A 100 -4.07 0.93 -16.75
N ILE A 101 -3.27 1.85 -16.21
CA ILE A 101 -2.08 2.36 -16.91
C ILE A 101 -1.09 1.23 -17.21
N ILE A 102 -0.99 0.22 -16.34
CA ILE A 102 -0.06 -0.90 -16.50
C ILE A 102 -0.67 -2.00 -17.37
N THR A 103 -1.94 -2.37 -17.16
CA THR A 103 -2.53 -3.53 -17.84
C THR A 103 -3.02 -3.21 -19.24
N LEU A 104 -3.59 -2.03 -19.51
CA LEU A 104 -4.12 -1.69 -20.84
C LEU A 104 -3.08 -1.82 -21.98
N PRO A 105 -1.84 -1.33 -21.84
CA PRO A 105 -0.84 -1.52 -22.89
C PRO A 105 -0.45 -2.99 -23.08
N LEU A 106 -0.43 -3.78 -22.01
CA LEU A 106 -0.12 -5.21 -22.07
C LEU A 106 -1.22 -5.96 -22.83
N ASP A 107 -2.47 -5.71 -22.49
CA ASP A 107 -3.63 -6.27 -23.20
C ASP A 107 -3.63 -5.89 -24.69
N LEU A 108 -3.32 -4.63 -25.02
CA LEU A 108 -3.30 -4.18 -26.42
C LEU A 108 -2.18 -4.79 -27.27
N ILE A 109 -1.03 -5.11 -26.68
CA ILE A 109 0.12 -5.66 -27.40
C ILE A 109 0.01 -7.18 -27.56
N PHE A 110 -0.62 -7.86 -26.59
CA PHE A 110 -0.61 -9.32 -26.49
C PHE A 110 -2.01 -9.95 -26.64
N SER A 111 -3.01 -9.18 -27.08
CA SER A 111 -4.34 -9.68 -27.49
C SER A 111 -4.36 -10.29 -28.89
#